data_AF-S9RDT5-F1
#
_entry.id   AF-S9RDT5-F1
#
_cell.length_a   1.000
_cell.length_b   1.000
_cell.length_c   1.000
_cell.angle_alpha   90.00
_cell.angle_beta   90.00
_cell.angle_gamma   90.00
#
_symmetry.space_group_name_H-M   'P 1'
#
loop_
_entity.id
_entity.type
_entity.pdbx_description
1 polymer ?
#
loop_
_entity_poly.entity_id
_entity_poly.type
_entity_poly.pdbx_seq_one_letter_code
_entity_poly.pdbx_strand_id
1 'polypeptide(L)'
;MQNVLATSYLALLRATGLYGGLAALAALVRIPSQLALGHHVAALGFLAAMSVFVAATMMRPGLTPRILARPDHPTHLLPVLLFHALVPLLFSIPAMGAVISLQLAEPLSRSLAIFSAVPIVMLCGINWCIGLALCVWPKPRDPRIPSEPVTPRRPKMAKLRPEELAELRRQRAPAF
;
A
#
# COMPACT_ATOMS: atom_id res chain seq x y z
N MET A 1 -8.96 3.36 18.18
CA MET A 1 -7.53 3.32 17.77
C MET A 1 -7.35 3.20 16.25
N GLN A 2 -8.03 2.28 15.56
CA GLN A 2 -7.90 2.12 14.10
C GLN A 2 -8.11 3.40 13.27
N ASN A 3 -9.10 4.23 13.63
CA ASN A 3 -9.34 5.51 12.95
C ASN A 3 -8.17 6.50 13.11
N VAL A 4 -7.51 6.50 14.27
CA VAL A 4 -6.32 7.35 14.51
C VAL A 4 -5.16 6.86 13.64
N LEU A 5 -4.91 5.55 13.61
CA LEU A 5 -3.87 4.97 12.74
C LEU A 5 -4.13 5.26 11.26
N ALA A 6 -5.37 5.14 10.78
CA ALA A 6 -5.73 5.45 9.40
C ALA A 6 -5.53 6.94 9.05
N THR A 7 -5.90 7.85 9.95
CA THR A 7 -5.68 9.29 9.77
C THR A 7 -4.18 9.62 9.77
N SER A 8 -3.42 9.08 10.71
CA SER A 8 -1.96 9.26 10.79
C SER A 8 -1.26 8.72 9.55
N TYR A 9 -1.66 7.54 9.08
CA TYR A 9 -1.14 6.93 7.86
C TYR A 9 -1.38 7.81 6.63
N LEU A 10 -2.60 8.35 6.44
CA LEU A 10 -2.87 9.26 5.34
C LEU A 10 -2.09 10.58 5.46
N ALA A 11 -1.94 11.13 6.66
CA ALA A 11 -1.14 12.34 6.88
C ALA A 11 0.33 12.11 6.53
N LEU A 12 0.90 10.99 6.97
CA LEU A 12 2.27 10.58 6.66
C LEU A 12 2.45 10.27 5.17
N LEU A 13 1.47 9.64 4.52
CA LEU A 13 1.49 9.40 3.07
C LEU A 13 1.58 10.71 2.30
N ARG A 14 0.77 11.72 2.67
CA ARG A 14 0.83 13.06 2.07
C ARG A 14 2.15 13.77 2.34
N ALA A 15 2.68 13.67 3.56
CA ALA A 15 3.98 14.24 3.91
C ALA A 15 5.12 13.61 3.08
N THR A 16 5.06 12.29 2.88
CA THR A 16 6.00 11.55 2.03
C THR A 16 5.91 12.02 0.59
N GLY A 17 4.68 12.14 0.05
CA GLY A 17 4.45 12.67 -1.29
C GLY A 17 4.96 14.10 -1.45
N LEU A 18 4.69 14.99 -0.49
CA LEU A 18 5.16 16.37 -0.53
C LEU A 18 6.69 16.43 -0.55
N TYR A 19 7.36 15.73 0.36
CA TYR A 19 8.81 15.73 0.45
C TYR A 19 9.46 15.13 -0.81
N GLY A 20 8.97 13.97 -1.26
CA GLY A 20 9.44 13.31 -2.49
C GLY A 20 9.20 14.15 -3.74
N GLY A 21 8.07 14.83 -3.81
CA GLY A 21 7.73 15.76 -4.89
C GLY A 21 8.68 16.97 -4.93
N LEU A 22 8.98 17.58 -3.78
CA LEU A 22 9.95 18.68 -3.70
C LEU A 22 11.35 18.25 -4.16
N ALA A 23 11.82 17.07 -3.72
CA ALA A 23 13.11 16.53 -4.14
C ALA A 23 13.16 16.25 -5.66
N ALA A 24 12.09 15.68 -6.22
CA ALA A 24 11.98 15.42 -7.65
C ALA A 24 11.89 16.71 -8.49
N LEU A 25 11.16 17.72 -8.02
CA LEU A 25 11.12 19.03 -8.66
C LEU A 25 12.50 19.70 -8.67
N ALA A 26 13.25 19.61 -7.56
CA ALA A 26 14.63 20.12 -7.51
C ALA A 26 15.52 19.43 -8.56
N ALA A 27 15.35 18.11 -8.78
CA ALA A 27 16.04 17.39 -9.83
C ALA A 27 15.63 17.87 -11.23
N LEU A 28 14.33 18.06 -11.49
CA LEU A 28 13.83 18.54 -12.78
C LEU A 28 14.38 19.93 -13.15
N VAL A 29 14.43 20.85 -12.19
CA VAL A 29 14.98 22.21 -12.39
C VAL A 29 16.45 22.18 -12.82
N ARG A 30 17.19 21.13 -12.46
CA ARG A 30 18.61 20.98 -12.77
C ARG A 30 18.89 20.33 -14.14
N ILE A 31 17.89 19.72 -14.77
CA ILE A 31 18.03 19.04 -16.08
C ILE A 31 18.62 19.96 -17.17
N PRO A 32 18.16 21.22 -17.35
CA PRO A 32 18.72 22.08 -18.40
C PRO A 32 20.21 22.35 -18.22
N SER A 33 20.64 22.59 -16.98
CA SER A 33 22.07 22.79 -16.68
C SER A 33 22.92 21.55 -16.95
N GLN A 34 22.36 20.36 -16.75
CA GLN A 34 23.04 19.10 -17.00
C GLN A 34 23.11 18.75 -18.49
N LEU A 35 22.06 19.07 -19.26
CA LEU A 35 22.07 18.95 -20.72
C LEU A 35 23.12 19.88 -21.35
N ALA A 36 23.26 21.10 -20.83
CA ALA A 36 24.29 22.04 -21.28
C ALA A 36 25.72 21.54 -21.03
N LEU A 37 25.92 20.70 -20.01
CA LEU A 37 27.18 20.02 -19.72
C LEU A 37 27.39 18.73 -20.54
N GLY A 38 26.47 18.39 -21.45
CA GLY A 38 26.56 17.21 -22.31
C GLY A 38 26.20 15.89 -21.60
N HIS A 39 25.62 15.94 -20.41
CA HIS A 39 25.24 14.72 -19.69
C HIS A 39 23.93 14.12 -20.23
N HIS A 40 23.89 12.79 -20.35
CA HIS A 40 22.67 12.06 -20.69
C HIS A 40 21.70 12.00 -19.51
N VAL A 41 20.78 12.96 -19.42
CA VAL A 41 19.83 13.08 -18.30
C VAL A 41 18.41 12.59 -18.60
N ALA A 42 18.17 11.94 -19.74
CA ALA A 42 16.84 11.45 -20.12
C ALA A 42 16.24 10.50 -19.07
N ALA A 43 17.03 9.54 -18.57
CA ALA A 43 16.59 8.60 -17.54
C ALA A 43 16.28 9.29 -16.21
N LEU A 44 17.13 10.23 -15.78
CA LEU A 44 16.92 11.00 -14.55
C LEU A 44 15.68 11.90 -14.67
N GLY A 45 15.46 12.51 -15.84
CA GLY A 45 14.29 13.33 -16.10
C GLY A 45 13.00 12.53 -16.12
N PHE A 46 13.00 11.35 -16.76
CA PHE A 46 11.86 10.45 -16.73
C PHE A 46 11.54 10.00 -15.29
N LEU A 47 12.55 9.59 -14.54
CA LEU A 47 12.38 9.20 -13.13
C LEU A 47 11.83 10.36 -12.32
N ALA A 48 12.40 11.57 -12.42
CA ALA A 48 11.93 12.73 -11.67
C ALA A 48 10.48 13.11 -12.05
N ALA A 49 10.09 13.01 -13.32
CA ALA A 49 8.71 13.21 -13.74
C ALA A 49 7.75 12.16 -13.15
N MET A 50 8.15 10.88 -13.15
CA MET A 50 7.40 9.80 -12.49
C MET A 50 7.27 10.03 -10.99
N SER A 51 8.33 10.51 -10.34
CA SER A 51 8.33 10.84 -8.91
C SER A 51 7.37 11.98 -8.60
N VAL A 52 7.35 13.05 -9.41
CA VAL A 52 6.37 14.14 -9.27
C VAL A 52 4.94 13.61 -9.45
N PHE A 53 4.71 12.74 -10.43
CA PHE A 53 3.41 12.13 -10.66
C PHE A 53 2.96 11.30 -9.45
N VAL A 54 3.81 10.41 -8.93
CA VAL A 54 3.51 9.59 -7.75
C VAL A 54 3.33 10.45 -6.49
N ALA A 55 4.15 11.49 -6.31
CA ALA A 55 3.96 12.47 -5.24
C ALA A 55 2.58 13.14 -5.31
N ALA A 56 2.15 13.56 -6.50
CA ALA A 56 0.84 14.15 -6.71
C ALA A 56 -0.30 13.18 -6.41
N THR A 57 -0.17 11.89 -6.77
CA THR A 57 -1.18 10.88 -6.44
C THR A 57 -1.24 10.60 -4.94
N MET A 58 -0.12 10.67 -4.21
CA MET A 58 -0.09 10.52 -2.74
C MET A 58 -0.67 11.74 -2.01
N MET A 59 -0.45 12.95 -2.55
CA MET A 59 -0.98 14.18 -1.94
C MET A 59 -2.49 14.35 -2.15
N ARG A 60 -3.02 13.82 -3.27
CA ARG A 60 -4.45 13.92 -3.62
C ARG A 60 -5.19 12.62 -3.31
N PRO A 61 -6.03 12.57 -2.25
CA PRO A 61 -6.74 11.34 -1.87
C PRO A 61 -7.69 10.81 -2.94
N GLY A 62 -8.13 11.63 -3.90
CA GLY A 62 -8.94 11.19 -5.04
C GLY A 62 -8.16 10.46 -6.13
N LEU A 63 -6.83 10.60 -6.17
CA LEU A 63 -5.94 9.96 -7.14
C LEU A 63 -5.20 8.75 -6.53
N THR A 64 -5.06 8.69 -5.21
CA THR A 64 -4.47 7.54 -4.53
C THR A 64 -5.38 6.32 -4.71
N PRO A 65 -4.87 5.16 -5.17
CA PRO A 65 -5.64 3.93 -5.23
C PRO A 65 -6.26 3.60 -3.86
N ARG A 66 -7.52 3.16 -3.83
CA ARG A 66 -8.23 2.85 -2.57
C ARG A 66 -7.49 1.87 -1.67
N ILE A 67 -6.82 0.89 -2.27
CA ILE A 67 -5.99 -0.12 -1.60
C ILE A 67 -4.88 0.53 -0.77
N LEU A 68 -4.27 1.61 -1.30
CA LEU A 68 -3.20 2.35 -0.65
C LEU A 68 -3.71 3.43 0.28
N ALA A 69 -4.84 4.06 -0.03
CA ALA A 69 -5.45 5.09 0.83
C ALA A 69 -6.08 4.50 2.09
N ARG A 70 -6.62 3.28 2.00
CA ARG A 70 -7.30 2.60 3.11
C ARG A 70 -6.94 1.10 3.11
N PRO A 71 -5.73 0.75 3.57
CA PRO A 71 -5.30 -0.65 3.64
C PRO A 71 -6.01 -1.36 4.80
N ASP A 72 -7.15 -2.00 4.53
CA ASP A 72 -8.01 -2.58 5.57
C ASP A 72 -8.25 -4.09 5.39
N HIS A 73 -7.59 -4.73 4.43
CA HIS A 73 -7.73 -6.15 4.17
C HIS A 73 -6.35 -6.81 4.02
N PRO A 74 -6.21 -8.10 4.38
CA PRO A 74 -4.96 -8.83 4.23
C PRO A 74 -4.53 -8.98 2.76
N THR A 75 -5.47 -8.92 1.81
CA THR A 75 -5.16 -8.90 0.37
C THR A 75 -4.45 -7.61 -0.07
N HIS A 76 -4.51 -6.54 0.74
CA HIS A 76 -3.81 -5.28 0.48
C HIS A 76 -2.34 -5.31 0.94
N LEU A 77 -1.92 -6.37 1.64
CA LEU A 77 -0.58 -6.48 2.23
C LEU A 77 0.53 -6.43 1.16
N LEU A 78 0.39 -7.20 0.08
CA LEU A 78 1.36 -7.21 -1.01
C LEU A 78 1.45 -5.87 -1.76
N PRO A 79 0.33 -5.24 -2.18
CA PRO A 79 0.38 -3.89 -2.76
C PRO A 79 1.03 -2.84 -1.85
N VAL A 80 0.73 -2.86 -0.55
CA VAL A 80 1.29 -1.91 0.43
C VAL A 80 2.79 -2.13 0.60
N LEU A 81 3.23 -3.40 0.68
CA LEU A 81 4.65 -3.77 0.72
C LEU A 81 5.41 -3.25 -0.50
N LEU A 82 4.93 -3.58 -1.70
CA LEU A 82 5.60 -3.20 -2.94
C LEU A 82 5.65 -1.69 -3.11
N PHE A 83 4.54 -1.01 -2.83
CA PHE A 83 4.48 0.44 -2.96
C PHE A 83 5.48 1.13 -2.03
N HIS A 84 5.47 0.83 -0.73
CA HIS A 84 6.37 1.48 0.22
C HIS A 84 7.83 1.00 0.11
N ALA A 85 8.09 -0.13 -0.56
CA ALA A 85 9.45 -0.54 -0.91
C ALA A 85 10.00 0.23 -2.14
N LEU A 86 9.15 0.53 -3.12
CA LEU A 86 9.55 1.20 -4.37
C LEU A 86 9.58 2.72 -4.26
N VAL A 87 8.66 3.33 -3.48
CA VAL A 87 8.58 4.79 -3.31
C VAL A 87 9.90 5.42 -2.80
N PRO A 88 10.62 4.84 -1.82
CA PRO A 88 11.92 5.36 -1.41
C PRO A 88 12.91 5.44 -2.55
N LEU A 89 12.96 4.43 -3.43
CA LEU A 89 13.86 4.42 -4.59
C LEU A 89 13.45 5.51 -5.58
N LEU A 90 12.16 5.60 -5.85
CA LEU A 90 11.59 6.59 -6.76
C LEU A 90 11.88 8.02 -6.30
N PHE A 91 11.92 8.30 -4.99
CA PHE A 91 12.22 9.64 -4.48
C PHE A 91 13.72 9.88 -4.21
N SER A 92 14.45 8.87 -3.77
CA SER A 92 15.88 9.01 -3.44
C SER A 92 16.75 9.15 -4.68
N ILE A 93 16.43 8.46 -5.79
CA ILE A 93 17.24 8.53 -7.02
C ILE A 93 17.23 9.95 -7.61
N PRO A 94 16.08 10.62 -7.81
CA PRO A 94 16.06 12.02 -8.22
C PRO A 94 16.73 12.96 -7.20
N ALA A 95 16.53 12.73 -5.90
CA ALA A 95 17.17 13.53 -4.85
C ALA A 95 18.71 13.46 -4.95
N MET A 96 19.27 12.26 -5.09
CA MET A 96 20.70 12.06 -5.29
C MET A 96 21.17 12.67 -6.61
N GLY A 97 20.41 12.51 -7.71
CA GLY A 97 20.71 13.17 -8.97
C GLY A 97 20.76 14.69 -8.85
N ALA A 98 19.85 15.28 -8.07
CA ALA A 98 19.87 16.70 -7.77
C ALA A 98 21.12 17.09 -6.98
N VAL A 99 21.51 16.34 -5.94
CA VAL A 99 22.73 16.61 -5.16
C VAL A 99 23.99 16.50 -6.02
N ILE A 100 24.11 15.46 -6.84
CA ILE A 100 25.25 15.28 -7.77
C ILE A 100 25.32 16.46 -8.75
N SER A 101 24.17 16.95 -9.21
CA SER A 101 24.11 18.09 -10.13
C SER A 101 24.62 19.41 -9.53
N LEU A 102 24.72 19.50 -8.20
CA LEU A 102 25.28 20.67 -7.51
C LEU A 102 26.81 20.73 -7.58
N GLN A 103 27.49 19.66 -8.00
CA GLN A 103 28.95 19.58 -8.10
C GLN A 103 29.68 20.03 -6.83
N LEU A 104 29.09 19.76 -5.67
CA LEU A 104 29.67 20.14 -4.38
C LEU A 104 30.87 19.25 -4.06
N ALA A 105 31.89 19.84 -3.44
CA ALA A 105 33.02 19.09 -2.91
C ALA A 105 32.58 18.09 -1.82
N GLU A 106 33.28 16.97 -1.70
CA GLU A 106 33.20 16.16 -0.48
C GLU A 106 33.80 16.94 0.71
N PRO A 107 33.22 16.87 1.92
CA PRO A 107 32.15 15.96 2.39
C PRO A 107 30.71 16.51 2.24
N LEU A 108 30.54 17.76 1.79
CA LEU A 108 29.26 18.45 1.79
C LEU A 108 28.20 17.76 0.92
N SER A 109 28.60 17.26 -0.26
CA SER A 109 27.74 16.47 -1.14
C SER A 109 27.17 15.22 -0.42
N ARG A 110 28.01 14.51 0.33
CA ARG A 110 27.62 13.32 1.10
C ARG A 110 26.63 13.65 2.20
N SER A 111 26.88 14.72 2.97
CA SER A 111 25.96 15.17 4.02
C SER A 111 24.59 15.52 3.44
N LEU A 112 24.53 16.26 2.33
CA LEU A 112 23.28 16.62 1.67
C LEU A 112 22.54 15.40 1.11
N ALA A 113 23.26 14.44 0.53
CA ALA A 113 22.66 13.18 0.09
C ALA A 113 21.99 12.45 1.27
N ILE A 114 22.67 12.34 2.42
CA ILE A 114 22.11 11.72 3.63
C ILE A 114 20.89 12.50 4.12
N PHE A 115 20.98 13.82 4.27
CA PHE A 115 19.86 14.66 4.72
C PHE A 115 18.66 14.59 3.76
N SER A 116 18.91 14.41 2.47
CA SER A 116 17.84 14.24 1.48
C SER A 116 17.16 12.88 1.59
N ALA A 117 17.91 11.80 1.82
CA ALA A 117 17.40 10.42 1.79
C ALA A 117 16.76 9.99 3.12
N VAL A 118 17.34 10.39 4.26
CA VAL A 118 16.89 9.95 5.59
C VAL A 118 15.40 10.23 5.84
N PRO A 119 14.86 11.44 5.58
CA PRO A 119 13.45 11.71 5.80
C PRO A 119 12.54 10.84 4.93
N ILE A 120 12.91 10.58 3.66
CA ILE A 120 12.14 9.71 2.76
C ILE A 120 12.08 8.29 3.32
N VAL A 121 13.23 7.74 3.70
CA VAL A 121 13.33 6.37 4.22
C VAL A 121 12.56 6.24 5.54
N MET A 122 12.69 7.21 6.45
CA MET A 122 11.95 7.19 7.72
C MET A 122 10.44 7.30 7.50
N LEU A 123 9.98 8.26 6.69
CA LEU A 123 8.55 8.44 6.42
C LEU A 123 7.94 7.21 5.72
N CYS A 124 8.64 6.64 4.74
CA CYS A 124 8.21 5.41 4.06
C CYS A 124 8.22 4.22 5.03
N GLY A 125 9.24 4.08 5.87
CA GLY A 125 9.31 3.01 6.88
C GLY A 125 8.18 3.08 7.89
N ILE A 126 7.85 4.27 8.39
CA ILE A 126 6.73 4.46 9.31
C ILE A 126 5.40 4.16 8.60
N ASN A 127 5.20 4.67 7.38
CA ASN A 127 4.02 4.37 6.58
C ASN A 127 3.87 2.88 6.31
N TRP A 128 4.98 2.20 6.04
CA TRP A 128 5.00 0.77 5.81
C TRP A 128 4.55 0.00 7.05
N CYS A 129 5.11 0.31 8.22
CA CYS A 129 4.70 -0.29 9.49
C CYS A 129 3.21 -0.07 9.80
N ILE A 130 2.71 1.16 9.64
CA ILE A 130 1.30 1.46 9.92
C ILE A 130 0.38 0.80 8.88
N GLY A 131 0.75 0.84 7.60
CA GLY A 131 0.00 0.20 6.52
C GLY A 131 -0.12 -1.31 6.71
N LEU A 132 0.96 -1.97 7.13
CA LEU A 132 0.96 -3.38 7.51
C LEU A 132 0.05 -3.60 8.72
N ALA A 133 0.21 -2.82 9.80
CA ALA A 133 -0.63 -2.94 10.99
C ALA A 133 -2.12 -2.81 10.66
N LEU A 134 -2.50 -1.89 9.76
CA LEU A 134 -3.87 -1.72 9.30
C LEU A 134 -4.38 -2.90 8.45
N CYS A 135 -3.51 -3.56 7.66
CA CYS A 135 -3.87 -4.76 6.89
C CYS A 135 -4.19 -5.98 7.77
N VAL A 136 -3.45 -6.15 8.88
CA VAL A 136 -3.62 -7.29 9.80
C VAL A 136 -4.56 -6.98 10.97
N TRP A 137 -4.98 -5.73 11.15
CA TRP A 137 -5.79 -5.34 12.29
C TRP A 137 -7.14 -6.08 12.28
N PRO A 138 -7.53 -6.75 13.38
CA PRO A 138 -8.81 -7.44 13.46
C PRO A 138 -9.96 -6.45 13.23
N LYS A 139 -10.74 -6.65 12.17
CA LYS A 139 -11.92 -5.81 11.93
C LYS A 139 -12.96 -6.11 13.01
N PRO A 140 -13.57 -5.08 13.64
CA PRO A 140 -14.75 -5.27 14.45
C PRO A 140 -15.80 -6.01 13.60
N ARG A 141 -16.29 -7.14 14.11
CA ARG A 141 -17.31 -7.94 13.42
C ARG A 141 -18.53 -7.05 13.22
N ASP A 142 -18.93 -6.82 11.97
CA ASP A 142 -20.09 -5.98 11.68
C ASP A 142 -21.33 -6.67 12.29
N PRO A 143 -22.00 -6.05 13.28
CA PRO A 143 -23.19 -6.65 13.90
C PRO A 143 -24.35 -6.79 12.91
N ARG A 144 -24.28 -6.16 11.73
CA ARG A 144 -25.27 -6.27 10.65
C ARG A 144 -25.04 -7.44 9.72
N ILE A 145 -23.86 -8.07 9.74
CA ILE A 145 -23.66 -9.36 9.10
C ILE A 145 -24.11 -10.36 10.15
N PRO A 146 -25.32 -10.96 10.01
CA PRO A 146 -25.70 -12.04 10.90
C PRO A 146 -24.58 -13.07 10.74
N SER A 147 -23.99 -13.50 11.86
CA SER A 147 -23.20 -14.72 11.87
C SER A 147 -24.00 -15.70 11.05
N GLU A 148 -23.48 -16.15 9.90
CA GLU A 148 -24.15 -17.20 9.13
C GLU A 148 -24.60 -18.20 10.18
N PRO A 149 -25.93 -18.41 10.36
CA PRO A 149 -26.36 -19.41 11.30
C PRO A 149 -25.58 -20.62 10.86
N VAL A 150 -24.78 -21.19 11.78
CA VAL A 150 -24.14 -22.48 11.56
C VAL A 150 -25.33 -23.41 11.44
N THR A 151 -25.95 -23.45 10.26
CA THR A 151 -26.96 -24.42 9.92
C THR A 151 -26.17 -25.69 10.04
N PRO A 152 -26.43 -26.54 11.06
CA PRO A 152 -25.75 -27.81 11.16
C PRO A 152 -25.96 -28.44 9.79
N ARG A 153 -24.84 -28.64 9.08
CA ARG A 153 -24.83 -29.09 7.70
C ARG A 153 -25.74 -30.30 7.68
N ARG A 154 -26.96 -30.13 7.13
CA ARG A 154 -28.01 -31.15 7.23
C ARG A 154 -27.34 -32.41 6.70
N PRO A 155 -27.18 -33.48 7.50
CA PRO A 155 -26.48 -34.66 7.02
C PRO A 155 -27.14 -35.03 5.71
N LYS A 156 -26.33 -35.15 4.64
CA LYS A 156 -26.81 -35.64 3.35
C LYS A 156 -27.29 -37.07 3.60
N MET A 157 -28.53 -37.21 4.06
CA MET A 157 -29.15 -38.52 4.12
C MET A 157 -29.23 -38.99 2.67
N ALA A 158 -28.65 -40.15 2.41
CA ALA A 158 -28.84 -40.83 1.14
C ALA A 158 -30.35 -40.83 0.85
N LYS A 159 -30.75 -40.42 -0.35
CA LYS A 159 -32.15 -40.53 -0.76
C LYS A 159 -32.51 -42.01 -0.71
N LEU A 160 -33.26 -42.39 0.32
CA LEU A 160 -33.81 -43.74 0.45
C LEU A 160 -34.65 -44.03 -0.78
N ARG A 161 -34.46 -45.22 -1.36
CA ARG A 161 -35.30 -45.68 -2.47
C ARG A 161 -36.74 -45.87 -1.98
N PRO A 162 -37.74 -45.79 -2.88
CA PRO A 162 -39.16 -45.90 -2.49
C PRO A 162 -39.46 -47.17 -1.68
N GLU A 163 -38.77 -48.27 -1.99
CA GLU A 163 -38.88 -49.56 -1.30
C GLU A 163 -38.36 -49.49 0.14
N GLU A 164 -37.17 -48.93 0.35
CA GLU A 164 -36.57 -48.74 1.68
C GLU A 164 -37.42 -47.81 2.56
N LEU A 165 -38.09 -46.84 1.95
CA LEU A 165 -39.01 -45.94 2.64
C LEU A 165 -40.32 -46.62 3.04
N ALA A 166 -40.82 -47.55 2.22
CA ALA A 166 -41.99 -48.36 2.54
C ALA A 166 -41.70 -49.35 3.68
N GLU A 167 -40.51 -49.93 3.70
CA GLU A 167 -40.05 -50.83 4.76
C GLU A 167 -39.90 -50.11 6.11
N LEU A 168 -39.29 -48.92 6.11
CA LEU A 168 -39.19 -48.06 7.29
C LEU A 168 -40.56 -47.66 7.85
N ARG A 169 -41.55 -47.44 6.98
CA ARG A 169 -42.93 -47.15 7.40
C ARG A 169 -43.61 -48.35 8.05
N ARG A 170 -43.36 -49.57 7.55
CA ARG A 170 -43.87 -50.80 8.18
C ARG A 170 -43.24 -51.03 9.55
N GLN A 171 -41.93 -50.80 9.69
CA GLN A 171 -41.23 -50.93 10.97
C GLN A 171 -41.66 -49.89 12.01
N ARG A 172 -42.12 -48.71 11.58
CA ARG A 172 -42.63 -47.65 12.47
C ARG A 172 -44.10 -47.75 12.80
N ALA A 173 -44.86 -48.63 12.15
CA ALA A 173 -46.24 -48.85 12.54
C ALA A 173 -46.25 -49.63 13.86
N PRO A 174 -46.64 -49.01 15.00
CA PRO A 174 -46.80 -49.77 16.23
C PRO A 174 -47.86 -50.85 15.99
N ALA A 175 -47.53 -52.08 16.36
CA ALA A 175 -48.50 -53.16 16.43
C ALA A 175 -49.56 -52.75 17.47
N PHE A 176 -50.69 -52.26 16.99
CA PHE A 176 -51.92 -52.13 17.76
C PHE A 176 -52.75 -53.39 17.52
#